data_AF-A0A7S4ESM9-F1
#
_entry.id   AF-A0A7S4ESM9-F1
#
_cell.length_a   1.000
_cell.length_b   1.000
_cell.length_c   1.000
_cell.angle_alpha   90.00
_cell.angle_beta   90.00
_cell.angle_gamma   90.00
#
_symmetry.space_group_name_H-M   'P 1'
#
loop_
_entity.id
_entity.type
_entity.pdbx_description
1 polymer ?
#
loop_
_entity_poly.entity_id
_entity_poly.type
_entity_poly.pdbx_seq_one_letter_code
_entity_poly.pdbx_strand_id
1 'polypeptide(L)'
;QFKAEEGRESLRRVLIAHCRRNPHLGYTQSLNFVAAFLLLQTPEQGAIRGGFGREETSFWLLCVLTEKVLPDYFTSLLKGVQTDTLVLEQLANQTPELAPVASHLSDLGIELGFVSTQWFMLCFVNALPAETALRVWDLLFAFGARTLIAVALALLRLKSE
;
A
#
# COMPACT_ATOMS: atom_id res chain seq x y z
N GLN A 1 -9.16 -15.02 9.58
CA GLN A 1 -10.46 -14.68 8.96
C GLN A 1 -10.56 -15.09 7.48
N PHE A 2 -9.64 -14.76 6.57
CA PHE A 2 -9.73 -15.18 5.15
C PHE A 2 -9.46 -16.67 4.83
N LYS A 3 -9.14 -17.50 5.84
CA LYS A 3 -9.10 -18.96 5.67
C LYS A 3 -10.51 -19.58 5.61
N ALA A 4 -11.53 -18.87 6.09
CA ALA A 4 -12.92 -19.26 5.96
C ALA A 4 -13.45 -18.89 4.57
N GLU A 5 -14.35 -19.72 4.03
CA GLU A 5 -14.95 -19.55 2.69
C GLU A 5 -15.63 -18.19 2.53
N GLU A 6 -16.36 -17.75 3.56
CA GLU A 6 -17.08 -16.48 3.57
C GLU A 6 -16.14 -15.28 3.38
N GLY A 7 -14.96 -15.29 4.03
CA GLY A 7 -13.97 -14.22 3.88
C GLY A 7 -13.40 -14.16 2.46
N ARG A 8 -13.17 -15.32 1.82
CA ARG A 8 -12.68 -15.37 0.43
C ARG A 8 -13.71 -14.84 -0.54
N GLU A 9 -14.97 -15.22 -0.38
CA GLU A 9 -16.04 -14.74 -1.26
C GLU A 9 -16.28 -13.23 -1.08
N SER A 10 -16.18 -12.71 0.14
CA SER A 10 -16.23 -11.27 0.41
C SER A 10 -15.12 -10.51 -0.31
N LEU A 11 -13.87 -10.97 -0.17
CA LEU A 11 -12.72 -10.42 -0.90
C LEU A 11 -12.93 -10.47 -2.42
N ARG A 12 -13.41 -11.60 -2.94
CA ARG A 12 -13.65 -11.80 -4.37
C ARG A 12 -14.70 -10.83 -4.91
N ARG A 13 -15.82 -10.62 -4.18
CA ARG A 13 -16.86 -9.66 -4.57
C ARG A 13 -16.33 -8.22 -4.64
N VAL A 14 -15.59 -7.78 -3.63
CA VAL A 14 -14.99 -6.44 -3.60
C VAL A 14 -14.03 -6.23 -4.77
N LEU A 15 -13.13 -7.18 -5.01
CA LEU A 15 -12.15 -7.10 -6.10
C LEU A 15 -12.82 -7.10 -7.49
N ILE A 16 -13.82 -7.96 -7.70
CA ILE A 16 -14.57 -7.99 -8.97
C ILE A 16 -15.30 -6.67 -9.20
N ALA A 17 -15.96 -6.13 -8.17
CA ALA A 17 -16.64 -4.85 -8.27
C ALA A 17 -15.64 -3.72 -8.60
N HIS A 18 -14.48 -3.71 -7.95
CA HIS A 18 -13.40 -2.74 -8.22
C HIS A 18 -12.89 -2.84 -9.66
N CYS A 19 -12.60 -4.04 -10.16
CA CYS A 19 -12.16 -4.24 -11.54
C CYS A 19 -13.21 -3.82 -12.57
N ARG A 20 -14.50 -4.06 -12.28
CA ARG A 20 -15.60 -3.61 -13.15
C ARG A 20 -15.73 -2.09 -13.20
N ARG A 21 -15.49 -1.42 -12.07
CA ARG A 21 -15.49 0.05 -11.97
C ARG A 21 -14.26 0.67 -12.64
N ASN A 22 -13.11 0.03 -12.49
CA ASN A 22 -11.82 0.49 -13.01
C ASN A 22 -11.23 -0.47 -14.05
N PRO A 23 -11.85 -0.65 -15.25
CA PRO A 23 -11.37 -1.61 -16.25
C PRO A 23 -9.93 -1.35 -16.73
N HIS A 24 -9.48 -0.09 -16.67
CA HIS A 24 -8.14 0.33 -17.06
C HIS A 24 -7.05 -0.09 -16.06
N LEU A 25 -7.42 -0.29 -14.78
CA LEU A 25 -6.50 -0.86 -13.78
C LEU A 25 -6.51 -2.38 -13.86
N GLY A 26 -7.71 -2.98 -14.01
CA GLY A 26 -7.88 -4.42 -13.95
C GLY A 26 -7.51 -5.00 -12.58
N TYR A 27 -7.12 -6.27 -12.55
CA TYR A 27 -6.64 -6.93 -11.35
C TYR A 27 -5.11 -7.02 -11.33
N THR A 28 -4.50 -6.33 -10.36
CA THR A 28 -3.08 -6.45 -10.05
C THR A 28 -2.91 -7.30 -8.79
N GLN A 29 -1.91 -8.18 -8.77
CA GLN A 29 -1.74 -9.15 -7.68
C GLN A 29 -1.66 -8.51 -6.29
N SER A 30 -1.17 -7.27 -6.15
CA SER A 30 -1.13 -6.57 -4.86
C SER A 30 -2.50 -6.19 -4.29
N LEU A 31 -3.53 -6.04 -5.14
CA LEU A 31 -4.85 -5.58 -4.73
C LEU A 31 -5.54 -6.53 -3.75
N ASN A 32 -5.24 -7.84 -3.80
CA ASN A 32 -5.85 -8.80 -2.87
C ASN A 32 -5.43 -8.53 -1.41
N PHE A 33 -4.18 -8.17 -1.16
CA PHE A 33 -3.67 -7.85 0.18
C PHE A 33 -4.25 -6.53 0.67
N VAL A 34 -4.28 -5.52 -0.20
CA VAL A 34 -4.85 -4.19 0.08
C VAL A 34 -6.35 -4.31 0.41
N ALA A 35 -7.12 -5.00 -0.43
CA ALA A 35 -8.55 -5.21 -0.22
C ALA A 35 -8.85 -6.09 1.00
N ALA A 36 -8.05 -7.14 1.23
CA ALA A 36 -8.16 -7.98 2.42
C ALA A 36 -7.87 -7.17 3.70
N PHE A 37 -6.86 -6.31 3.67
CA PHE A 37 -6.57 -5.42 4.80
C PHE A 37 -7.75 -4.50 5.09
N LEU A 38 -8.29 -3.81 4.07
CA LEU A 38 -9.47 -2.95 4.22
C LEU A 38 -10.65 -3.72 4.83
N LEU A 39 -10.96 -4.91 4.33
CA LEU A 39 -12.04 -5.75 4.84
C LEU A 39 -11.88 -6.12 6.32
N LEU A 40 -10.64 -6.33 6.79
CA LEU A 40 -10.36 -6.60 8.21
C LEU A 40 -10.55 -5.37 9.09
N GLN A 41 -10.23 -4.19 8.58
CA GLN A 41 -10.31 -2.95 9.36
C GLN A 41 -11.69 -2.30 9.31
N THR A 42 -12.50 -2.61 8.29
CA THR A 42 -13.87 -2.11 8.22
C THR A 42 -14.80 -2.88 9.16
N PRO A 43 -15.58 -2.17 10.00
CA PRO A 43 -16.55 -2.80 10.89
C PRO A 43 -17.70 -3.46 10.11
N GLU A 44 -18.40 -4.42 10.73
CA GLU A 44 -19.54 -5.12 10.09
C GLU A 44 -20.69 -4.19 9.76
N GLN A 45 -20.98 -3.30 10.70
CA GLN A 45 -21.95 -2.23 10.55
C GLN A 45 -21.16 -0.94 10.33
N GLY A 46 -21.58 -0.14 9.36
CA GLY A 46 -20.89 1.10 9.02
C GLY A 46 -20.59 1.95 10.26
N ALA A 47 -19.46 2.65 10.26
CA ALA A 47 -19.01 3.48 11.39
C ALA A 47 -20.01 4.58 11.79
N ILE A 48 -21.00 4.86 10.94
CA ILE A 48 -22.06 5.84 11.12
C ILE A 48 -23.40 5.10 11.06
N ARG A 49 -24.38 5.44 11.93
CA ARG A 49 -25.73 4.89 11.84
C ARG A 49 -26.33 5.15 10.45
N GLY A 50 -26.75 4.09 9.76
CA GLY A 50 -27.22 4.15 8.37
C GLY A 50 -26.10 4.15 7.32
N GLY A 51 -24.85 3.96 7.74
CA GLY A 51 -23.71 3.80 6.85
C GLY A 51 -23.67 2.45 6.15
N PHE A 52 -22.82 2.36 5.14
CA PHE A 52 -22.64 1.17 4.31
C PHE A 52 -22.14 -0.05 5.10
N GLY A 53 -22.42 -1.25 4.60
CA GLY A 53 -21.87 -2.48 5.16
C GLY A 53 -20.36 -2.61 4.95
N ARG A 54 -19.74 -3.62 5.57
CA ARG A 54 -18.30 -3.91 5.49
C ARG A 54 -17.75 -3.92 4.05
N GLU A 55 -18.38 -4.70 3.17
CA GLU A 55 -17.94 -4.87 1.77
C GLU A 55 -18.01 -3.58 0.98
N GLU A 56 -19.12 -2.86 1.09
CA GLU A 56 -19.33 -1.62 0.36
C GLU A 56 -18.38 -0.52 0.86
N THR A 57 -18.17 -0.43 2.18
CA THR A 57 -17.19 0.49 2.76
C THR A 57 -15.78 0.17 2.25
N SER A 58 -15.38 -1.11 2.28
CA SER A 58 -14.07 -1.56 1.77
C SER A 58 -13.91 -1.28 0.28
N PHE A 59 -14.97 -1.49 -0.51
CA PHE A 59 -14.98 -1.18 -1.94
C PHE A 59 -14.73 0.31 -2.19
N TRP A 60 -15.46 1.20 -1.51
CA TRP A 60 -15.29 2.64 -1.71
C TRP A 60 -13.92 3.14 -1.21
N LEU A 61 -13.41 2.61 -0.10
CA LEU A 61 -12.05 2.90 0.36
C LEU A 61 -11.00 2.44 -0.65
N LEU A 62 -11.16 1.26 -1.25
CA LEU A 62 -10.26 0.76 -2.29
C LEU A 62 -10.32 1.65 -3.55
N CYS A 63 -11.50 2.11 -3.95
CA CYS A 63 -11.66 3.06 -5.06
C CYS A 63 -10.95 4.37 -4.75
N VAL A 64 -11.16 4.97 -3.58
CA VAL A 64 -10.47 6.20 -3.18
C VAL A 64 -8.95 6.00 -3.15
N LEU A 65 -8.49 4.88 -2.60
CA LEU A 65 -7.06 4.56 -2.53
C LEU A 65 -6.44 4.52 -3.93
N THR A 66 -7.05 3.79 -4.86
CA THR A 66 -6.51 3.54 -6.21
C THR A 66 -6.73 4.71 -7.19
N GLU A 67 -7.82 5.47 -7.03
CA GLU A 67 -8.18 6.56 -7.95
C GLU A 67 -7.61 7.92 -7.51
N LYS A 68 -7.45 8.14 -6.20
CA LYS A 68 -7.11 9.47 -5.65
C LYS A 68 -5.83 9.49 -4.82
N VAL A 69 -5.61 8.50 -3.97
CA VAL A 69 -4.50 8.50 -3.01
C VAL A 69 -3.21 8.02 -3.67
N LEU A 70 -3.30 6.97 -4.48
CA LEU A 70 -2.20 6.27 -5.15
C LEU A 70 -2.47 6.12 -6.65
N PRO A 71 -2.62 7.23 -7.40
CA PRO A 71 -2.87 7.17 -8.83
C PRO A 71 -1.72 6.45 -9.54
N ASP A 72 -2.05 5.64 -10.55
CA ASP A 72 -1.11 4.85 -11.37
C ASP A 72 -0.32 3.74 -10.66
N TYR A 73 -0.55 3.50 -9.35
CA TYR A 73 0.18 2.45 -8.60
C TYR A 73 -0.19 1.03 -9.03
N PHE A 74 -1.45 0.82 -9.41
CA PHE A 74 -2.00 -0.51 -9.68
C PHE A 74 -2.26 -0.75 -11.16
N THR A 75 -1.69 0.09 -12.04
CA THR A 75 -1.73 -0.08 -13.50
C THR A 75 -0.74 -1.16 -13.94
N SER A 76 -0.88 -1.68 -15.16
CA SER A 76 0.08 -2.66 -15.72
C SER A 76 1.52 -2.14 -15.80
N LEU A 77 1.69 -0.82 -15.89
CA LEU A 77 3.00 -0.17 -15.97
C LEU A 77 3.55 0.26 -14.61
N LEU A 78 2.73 0.21 -13.54
CA LEU A 78 3.13 0.61 -12.18
C LEU A 78 3.82 1.99 -12.11
N LYS A 79 3.42 2.93 -12.96
CA LYS A 79 4.12 4.23 -13.12
C LYS A 79 4.22 5.00 -11.80
N GLY A 80 3.17 4.96 -10.98
CA GLY A 80 3.17 5.62 -9.67
C GLY A 80 4.23 5.00 -8.74
N VAL A 81 4.31 3.67 -8.70
CA VAL A 81 5.32 2.96 -7.89
C VAL A 81 6.73 3.26 -8.38
N GLN A 82 6.98 3.19 -9.69
CA GLN A 82 8.30 3.50 -10.27
C GLN A 82 8.74 4.93 -9.94
N THR A 83 7.82 5.89 -10.06
CA THR A 83 8.10 7.30 -9.75
C THR A 83 8.51 7.46 -8.29
N ASP A 84 7.71 6.92 -7.36
CA ASP A 84 7.98 7.05 -5.93
C ASP A 84 9.21 6.26 -5.47
N THR A 85 9.51 5.13 -6.12
CA THR A 85 10.76 4.39 -5.93
C THR A 85 11.97 5.23 -6.32
N LEU A 86 11.94 5.90 -7.47
CA LEU A 86 13.04 6.79 -7.90
C LEU A 86 13.21 7.97 -6.94
N VAL A 87 12.10 8.55 -6.47
CA VAL A 87 12.14 9.63 -5.46
C VAL A 87 12.77 9.13 -4.16
N LEU A 88 12.40 7.94 -3.69
CA LEU A 88 13.00 7.32 -2.50
C LEU A 88 14.52 7.12 -2.67
N GLU A 89 14.96 6.60 -3.81
CA GLU A 89 16.38 6.40 -4.12
C GLU A 89 17.16 7.71 -4.12
N GLN A 90 16.61 8.75 -4.75
CA GLN A 90 17.22 10.09 -4.74
C GLN A 90 17.34 10.65 -3.32
N LEU A 91 16.27 10.55 -2.52
CA LEU A 91 16.26 11.04 -1.15
C LEU A 91 17.21 10.25 -0.24
N ALA A 92 17.30 8.93 -0.42
CA ALA A 92 18.24 8.09 0.34
C ALA A 92 19.69 8.46 0.04
N ASN A 93 20.03 8.70 -1.24
CA ASN A 93 21.37 9.11 -1.66
C ASN A 93 21.74 10.54 -1.24
N GLN A 94 20.75 11.44 -1.13
CA GLN A 94 20.95 12.83 -0.72
C GLN A 94 20.98 13.01 0.81
N THR A 95 20.51 12.03 1.58
CA THR A 95 20.49 12.08 3.04
C THR A 95 21.78 11.50 3.60
N PRO A 96 22.67 12.29 4.23
CA PRO A 96 23.99 11.82 4.66
C PRO A 96 23.95 10.61 5.60
N GLU A 97 22.96 10.56 6.50
CA GLU A 97 22.75 9.45 7.44
C GLU A 97 22.41 8.12 6.74
N LEU A 98 21.83 8.18 5.53
CA LEU A 98 21.39 7.00 4.76
C LEU A 98 22.38 6.57 3.69
N ALA A 99 23.37 7.40 3.36
CA ALA A 99 24.40 7.09 2.38
C ALA A 99 25.14 5.76 2.66
N PRO A 100 25.46 5.39 3.92
CA PRO A 100 26.07 4.09 4.21
C PRO A 100 25.17 2.90 3.86
N VAL A 101 23.85 3.01 4.11
CA VAL A 101 22.88 1.96 3.78
C VAL A 101 22.74 1.81 2.27
N ALA A 102 22.64 2.91 1.54
CA ALA A 102 22.58 2.89 0.09
C ALA A 102 23.85 2.28 -0.53
N SER A 103 25.03 2.64 -0.02
CA SER A 103 26.30 2.03 -0.44
C SER A 103 26.32 0.52 -0.17
N HIS A 104 25.91 0.11 1.03
CA HIS A 104 25.92 -1.30 1.41
C HIS A 104 24.96 -2.14 0.55
N LEU A 105 23.76 -1.63 0.25
CA LEU A 105 22.84 -2.29 -0.67
C LEU A 105 23.43 -2.41 -2.08
N SER A 106 24.09 -1.35 -2.57
CA SER A 106 24.78 -1.36 -3.86
C SER A 106 25.94 -2.37 -3.89
N ASP A 107 26.72 -2.49 -2.82
CA ASP A 107 27.82 -3.46 -2.71
C ASP A 107 27.32 -4.91 -2.76
N LEU A 108 26.10 -5.15 -2.25
CA LEU A 108 25.41 -6.44 -2.33
C LEU A 108 24.70 -6.67 -3.67
N GLY A 109 24.71 -5.68 -4.59
CA GLY A 109 23.98 -5.73 -5.85
C GLY A 109 22.45 -5.68 -5.67
N ILE A 110 21.97 -5.14 -4.54
CA ILE A 110 20.55 -5.00 -4.24
C ILE A 110 20.11 -3.58 -4.55
N GLU A 111 19.25 -3.44 -5.56
CA GLU A 111 18.63 -2.14 -5.85
C GLU A 111 17.50 -1.86 -4.86
N LEU A 112 17.49 -0.65 -4.29
CA LEU A 112 16.45 -0.21 -3.37
C LEU A 112 15.05 -0.24 -4.03
N GLY A 113 14.98 -0.12 -5.36
CA GLY A 113 13.78 -0.33 -6.14
C GLY A 113 13.10 -1.67 -5.92
N PHE A 114 13.84 -2.78 -5.82
CA PHE A 114 13.24 -4.10 -5.58
C PHE A 114 12.58 -4.18 -4.20
N VAL A 115 13.23 -3.61 -3.19
CA VAL A 115 12.72 -3.60 -1.81
C VAL A 115 11.50 -2.69 -1.68
N SER A 116 11.60 -1.47 -2.21
CA SER A 116 10.58 -0.43 -2.09
C SER A 116 9.32 -0.72 -2.90
N THR A 117 9.43 -1.39 -4.05
CA THR A 117 8.27 -1.77 -4.88
C THR A 117 7.26 -2.57 -4.07
N GLN A 118 7.73 -3.56 -3.30
CA GLN A 118 6.85 -4.37 -2.46
C GLN A 118 6.20 -3.55 -1.35
N TRP A 119 6.97 -2.68 -0.68
CA TRP A 119 6.46 -1.79 0.36
C TRP A 119 5.34 -0.89 -0.14
N PHE A 120 5.53 -0.29 -1.31
CA PHE A 120 4.60 0.66 -1.90
C PHE A 120 3.35 -0.03 -2.46
N MET A 121 3.51 -1.13 -3.19
CA MET A 121 2.41 -1.91 -3.75
C MET A 121 1.47 -2.46 -2.68
N LEU A 122 2.00 -2.80 -1.51
CA LEU A 122 1.24 -3.40 -0.41
C LEU A 122 0.95 -2.41 0.73
N CYS A 123 1.27 -1.12 0.54
CA CYS A 123 1.11 -0.09 1.57
C CYS A 123 1.62 -0.55 2.96
N PHE A 124 2.78 -1.21 2.98
CA PHE A 124 3.43 -1.77 4.17
C PHE A 124 2.68 -2.84 4.98
N VAL A 125 1.54 -3.37 4.48
CA VAL A 125 0.72 -4.35 5.21
C VAL A 125 1.50 -5.63 5.58
N ASN A 126 2.52 -6.00 4.81
CA ASN A 126 3.35 -7.18 5.06
C ASN A 126 4.76 -6.85 5.59
N ALA A 127 5.10 -5.57 5.72
CA ALA A 127 6.42 -5.11 6.13
C ALA A 127 6.45 -4.66 7.60
N LEU A 128 5.29 -4.32 8.16
CA LEU A 128 5.15 -3.75 9.50
C LEU A 128 4.18 -4.58 10.37
N PRO A 129 4.33 -4.55 11.71
CA PRO A 129 3.30 -5.07 12.61
C PRO A 129 1.95 -4.40 12.33
N ALA A 130 0.85 -5.14 12.53
CA ALA A 130 -0.49 -4.70 12.16
C ALA A 130 -0.86 -3.31 12.73
N GLU A 131 -0.55 -3.05 14.01
CA GLU A 131 -0.81 -1.76 14.66
C GLU A 131 -0.04 -0.62 14.00
N THR A 132 1.21 -0.87 13.59
CA THR A 132 2.05 0.13 12.91
C THR A 132 1.56 0.36 11.48
N ALA A 133 1.18 -0.70 10.76
CA ALA A 133 0.58 -0.58 9.44
C ALA A 133 -0.71 0.25 9.49
N LEU A 134 -1.54 0.11 10.52
CA LEU A 134 -2.74 0.95 10.69
C LEU A 134 -2.42 2.43 10.79
N ARG A 135 -1.40 2.80 11.58
CA ARG A 135 -0.95 4.20 11.65
C ARG A 135 -0.45 4.73 10.32
N VAL A 136 0.26 3.91 9.55
CA VAL A 136 0.68 4.26 8.19
C VAL A 136 -0.54 4.50 7.30
N TRP A 137 -1.58 3.67 7.41
CA TRP A 137 -2.80 3.82 6.61
C TRP A 137 -3.64 5.04 7.00
N ASP A 138 -3.71 5.39 8.30
CA ASP A 138 -4.33 6.65 8.75
C ASP A 138 -3.64 7.85 8.06
N LEU A 139 -2.31 7.88 8.09
CA LEU A 139 -1.50 8.92 7.46
C LEU A 139 -1.60 8.88 5.93
N LEU A 140 -1.74 7.69 5.34
CA LEU A 140 -1.87 7.51 3.90
C LEU A 140 -3.17 8.14 3.40
N PHE A 141 -4.29 7.90 4.08
CA PHE A 141 -5.57 8.53 3.73
C PHE A 141 -5.59 10.03 4.04
N ALA A 142 -4.85 10.50 5.05
CA ALA A 142 -4.79 11.91 5.40
C ALA A 142 -3.87 12.73 4.48
N PHE A 143 -2.75 12.14 4.02
CA PHE A 143 -1.65 12.89 3.41
C PHE A 143 -1.20 12.37 2.04
N GLY A 144 -1.73 11.24 1.57
CA GLY A 144 -1.44 10.70 0.24
C GLY A 144 -0.13 9.91 0.13
N ALA A 145 0.29 9.67 -1.11
CA ALA A 145 1.46 8.85 -1.47
C ALA A 145 2.76 9.23 -0.74
N ARG A 146 2.96 10.52 -0.43
CA ARG A 146 4.14 11.00 0.32
C ARG A 146 4.35 10.30 1.67
N THR A 147 3.28 9.79 2.28
CA THR A 147 3.36 8.98 3.50
C THR A 147 4.19 7.72 3.27
N LEU A 148 4.06 7.06 2.11
CA LEU A 148 4.80 5.84 1.82
C LEU A 148 6.31 6.08 1.74
N ILE A 149 6.71 7.17 1.08
CA ILE A 149 8.12 7.59 0.98
C ILE A 149 8.67 7.93 2.37
N ALA A 150 7.93 8.72 3.16
CA ALA A 150 8.35 9.10 4.51
C ALA A 150 8.56 7.88 5.43
N VAL A 151 7.64 6.91 5.36
CA VAL A 151 7.77 5.65 6.12
C VAL A 151 8.95 4.82 5.64
N ALA A 152 9.17 4.71 4.32
CA ALA A 152 10.33 4.00 3.78
C ALA A 152 11.66 4.62 4.25
N LEU A 153 11.79 5.95 4.20
CA LEU A 153 12.97 6.65 4.72
C LEU A 153 13.17 6.42 6.22
N ALA A 154 12.10 6.48 7.01
CA ALA A 154 12.17 6.19 8.45
C ALA A 154 12.65 4.75 8.72
N LEU A 155 12.20 3.77 7.93
CA LEU A 155 12.66 2.39 8.04
C LEU A 155 14.13 2.22 7.66
N LEU A 156 14.59 2.92 6.62
CA LEU A 156 16.01 2.90 6.25
C LEU A 156 16.88 3.50 7.38
N ARG A 157 16.42 4.57 8.04
CA ARG A 157 17.12 5.18 9.19
C ARG A 157 17.18 4.24 10.39
N LEU A 158 16.07 3.58 10.72
CA LEU A 158 16.05 2.59 11.81
C LEU A 158 16.94 1.37 11.56
N LYS A 159 17.36 1.14 10.32
CA LYS A 159 18.28 0.05 9.93
C LYS A 159 19.73 0.53 9.77
N SER A 160 19.97 1.84 9.74
CA SER A 160 21.32 2.42 9.75
C SER A 160 21.90 2.55 11.16
N GLU A 161 21.03 2.58 12.19
CA GLU A 161 21.40 2.52 13.61
C GLU A 161 21.76 1.08 14.05
#